data_AF-A0A7G8VYV6-F1
#
_entry.id   AF-A0A7G8VYV6-F1
#
_cell.length_a   1.000
_cell.length_b   1.000
_cell.length_c   1.000
_cell.angle_alpha   90.00
_cell.angle_beta   90.00
_cell.angle_gamma   90.00
#
_symmetry.space_group_name_H-M   'P 1'
#
loop_
_entity.id
_entity.type
_entity.pdbx_description
1 polymer ?
#
loop_
_entity_poly.entity_id
_entity_poly.type
_entity_poly.pdbx_seq_one_letter_code
_entity_poly.pdbx_strand_id
1 'polypeptide(L)'
;MGNEYNEQGDFDWKYVVMLLVAIAGVGISVWLWQVDLSSQSLTVRLVSSIPLLQQEKSGALLDLELRLDGVKIDAPYLSTVEISNDGSKPIASSDFESPLALGVGADTQIIRAKVGTSTLRDLPAIVAADKNAVKLQPLSAIKN
;
A
#
# COMPACT_ATOMS: atom_id res chain seq x y z
N MET A 1 71.85 30.75 2.76
CA MET A 1 70.68 31.60 2.50
C MET A 1 69.74 30.83 1.61
N GLY A 2 68.60 30.41 2.16
CA GLY A 2 67.55 29.70 1.43
C GLY A 2 66.62 30.66 0.70
N ASN A 3 65.84 30.11 -0.22
CA ASN A 3 64.55 30.65 -0.64
C ASN A 3 63.65 29.43 -0.87
N GLU A 4 62.72 29.25 0.06
CA GLU A 4 61.68 28.24 0.02
C GLU A 4 60.68 28.65 -1.06
N TYR A 5 60.49 27.78 -2.06
CA TYR A 5 59.41 27.93 -3.03
C TYR A 5 58.09 27.63 -2.31
N ASN A 6 57.41 28.68 -1.85
CA ASN A 6 56.02 28.57 -1.46
C ASN A 6 55.19 28.29 -2.71
N GLU A 7 54.88 27.02 -2.96
CA GLU A 7 53.84 26.60 -3.90
C GLU A 7 52.48 27.01 -3.32
N GLN A 8 52.14 28.28 -3.51
CA GLN A 8 50.83 28.80 -3.16
C GLN A 8 49.85 28.29 -4.21
N GLY A 9 49.24 27.13 -3.94
CA GLY A 9 48.26 26.50 -4.81
C GLY A 9 47.13 27.47 -5.14
N ASP A 10 47.04 27.87 -6.41
CA ASP A 10 46.02 28.80 -6.89
C ASP A 10 44.65 28.12 -6.76
N PHE A 11 43.84 28.60 -5.83
CA PHE A 11 42.52 28.01 -5.56
C PHE A 11 41.58 28.38 -6.70
N ASP A 12 41.35 27.41 -7.57
CA ASP A 12 40.58 27.63 -8.76
C ASP A 12 39.08 27.50 -8.46
N TRP A 13 38.44 28.66 -8.29
CA TRP A 13 37.02 28.83 -7.97
C TRP A 13 36.08 28.08 -8.92
N LYS A 14 36.53 27.74 -10.15
CA LYS A 14 35.75 26.96 -11.12
C LYS A 14 35.37 25.59 -10.57
N TYR A 15 36.23 24.97 -9.75
CA TYR A 15 35.96 23.67 -9.14
C TYR A 15 34.87 23.76 -8.07
N VAL A 16 34.83 24.85 -7.30
CA VAL A 16 33.75 25.10 -6.32
C VAL A 16 32.42 25.29 -7.02
N VAL A 17 32.40 26.05 -8.12
CA VAL A 17 31.18 26.27 -8.89
C VAL A 17 30.69 24.99 -9.55
N MET A 18 31.59 24.19 -10.14
CA MET A 18 31.22 22.88 -10.69
C MET A 18 30.68 21.93 -9.61
N LEU A 19 31.28 21.93 -8.41
CA LEU A 19 30.80 21.14 -7.29
C LEU A 19 29.39 21.57 -6.85
N LEU A 20 29.14 22.88 -6.72
CA LEU A 20 27.82 23.40 -6.37
C LEU A 20 26.77 23.07 -7.43
N VAL A 21 27.11 23.16 -8.72
CA VAL A 21 26.21 22.78 -9.82
C VAL A 21 25.90 21.28 -9.78
N ALA A 22 26.90 20.43 -9.53
CA ALA A 22 26.71 18.99 -9.41
C ALA A 22 25.79 18.64 -8.22
N ILE A 23 26.03 19.25 -7.05
CA ILE A 23 25.19 19.07 -5.87
C ILE A 23 23.76 19.56 -6.13
N ALA A 24 23.60 20.73 -6.75
CA ALA A 24 22.30 21.28 -7.09
C ALA A 24 21.54 20.37 -8.07
N GLY A 25 22.22 19.84 -9.09
CA GLY A 25 21.62 18.90 -10.05
C GLY A 25 21.06 17.66 -9.36
N VAL A 26 21.86 17.00 -8.53
CA VAL A 26 21.41 15.82 -7.76
C VAL A 26 20.29 16.21 -6.78
N GLY A 27 20.44 17.34 -6.08
CA GLY A 27 19.45 17.81 -5.11
C GLY A 27 18.08 18.09 -5.73
N ILE A 28 18.05 18.75 -6.89
CA ILE A 28 16.80 19.03 -7.63
C ILE A 28 16.15 17.73 -8.09
N SER A 29 16.92 16.78 -8.65
CA SER A 29 16.37 15.49 -9.10
C SER A 29 15.77 14.69 -7.94
N VAL A 30 16.45 14.62 -6.80
CA VAL A 30 15.94 13.93 -5.60
C VAL A 30 14.69 14.62 -5.06
N TRP A 31 14.67 15.95 -5.02
CA TRP A 31 13.52 16.71 -4.54
C TRP A 31 12.28 16.50 -5.42
N LEU A 32 12.43 16.55 -6.74
CA LEU A 32 11.33 16.29 -7.68
C LEU A 32 10.77 14.88 -7.52
N TRP A 33 11.64 13.87 -7.34
CA TRP A 33 11.21 12.49 -7.09
C TRP A 33 10.42 12.36 -5.79
N GLN A 34 10.85 13.04 -4.73
CA GLN A 34 10.19 12.96 -3.42
C GLN A 34 8.80 13.62 -3.43
N VAL A 35 8.63 14.72 -4.16
CA VAL A 35 7.31 15.36 -4.38
C VAL A 35 6.37 14.45 -5.17
N ASP A 36 6.91 13.71 -6.15
CA ASP A 36 6.13 12.78 -6.96
C ASP A 36 5.58 11.61 -6.13
N LEU A 37 6.41 11.02 -5.28
CA LEU A 37 6.00 9.94 -4.37
C LEU A 37 4.91 10.35 -3.38
N SER A 38 4.96 11.59 -2.88
CA SER A 38 3.93 12.11 -1.96
C SER A 38 2.56 12.27 -2.61
N SER A 39 2.46 12.18 -3.94
CA SER A 39 1.22 12.39 -4.69
C SER A 39 0.39 11.11 -4.85
N GLN A 40 0.96 9.94 -4.56
CA GLN A 40 0.30 8.64 -4.66
C GLN A 40 0.10 8.06 -3.26
N SER A 41 -1.15 7.95 -2.81
CA SER A 41 -1.47 7.49 -1.46
C SER A 41 -2.70 6.59 -1.48
N LEU A 42 -2.67 5.54 -0.66
CA LEU A 42 -3.78 4.62 -0.45
C LEU A 42 -4.11 4.55 1.03
N THR A 43 -5.38 4.76 1.34
CA THR A 43 -5.91 4.54 2.68
C THR A 43 -6.77 3.29 2.70
N VAL A 44 -6.54 2.46 3.72
CA VAL A 44 -7.34 1.27 4.02
C VAL A 44 -8.11 1.51 5.31
N ARG A 45 -9.42 1.33 5.27
CA ARG A 45 -10.31 1.56 6.41
C ARG A 45 -11.23 0.38 6.64
N LEU A 46 -11.29 -0.10 7.88
CA LEU A 46 -12.34 -1.04 8.30
C LEU A 46 -13.64 -0.24 8.53
N VAL A 47 -14.62 -0.43 7.64
CA VAL A 47 -15.91 0.27 7.68
C VAL A 47 -16.85 -0.39 8.68
N SER A 48 -16.89 -1.72 8.68
CA SER A 48 -17.71 -2.49 9.61
C SER A 48 -17.09 -3.85 9.89
N SER A 49 -17.36 -4.38 11.08
CA SER A 49 -17.11 -5.78 11.41
C SER A 49 -18.26 -6.26 12.30
N ILE A 50 -19.04 -7.19 11.78
CA ILE A 50 -20.26 -7.68 12.42
C ILE A 50 -20.06 -9.18 12.71
N PRO A 51 -20.15 -9.63 13.98
CA PRO A 51 -20.16 -11.04 14.29
C PRO A 51 -21.44 -11.67 13.72
N LEU A 52 -21.30 -12.76 12.98
CA LEU A 52 -22.44 -13.49 12.40
C LEU A 52 -23.07 -14.47 13.38
N LEU A 53 -22.36 -14.79 14.47
CA LEU A 53 -22.89 -15.53 15.61
C LEU A 53 -22.78 -14.68 16.86
N GLN A 54 -23.87 -14.60 17.63
CA GLN A 54 -23.82 -14.03 18.97
C GLN A 54 -23.11 -15.04 19.86
N GLN A 55 -21.84 -14.78 20.15
CA GLN A 55 -21.13 -15.47 21.22
C GLN A 55 -21.72 -14.97 22.55
N GLU A 56 -22.79 -15.61 23.00
CA GLU A 56 -23.14 -15.58 24.42
C GLU A 56 -21.85 -15.95 25.18
N LYS A 57 -21.37 -15.05 26.05
CA LYS A 57 -20.17 -15.23 26.89
C LYS A 57 -20.26 -16.46 27.81
N SER A 58 -21.35 -17.22 27.74
CA SER A 58 -21.61 -18.43 28.49
C SER A 58 -22.47 -19.37 27.65
N GLY A 59 -21.83 -20.33 26.99
CA GLY A 59 -22.50 -21.53 26.49
C GLY A 59 -23.17 -21.38 25.13
N ALA A 60 -22.83 -22.33 24.26
CA ALA A 60 -23.48 -22.68 23.02
C ALA A 60 -24.91 -22.14 22.84
N LEU A 61 -25.17 -21.50 21.69
CA LEU A 61 -26.43 -21.76 21.00
C LEU A 61 -26.44 -23.28 20.77
N LEU A 62 -27.17 -24.02 21.61
CA LEU A 62 -27.17 -25.47 21.64
C LEU A 62 -27.34 -26.03 20.22
N ASP A 63 -26.40 -26.87 19.79
CA ASP A 63 -26.38 -27.63 18.53
C ASP A 63 -26.29 -26.87 17.18
N LEU A 64 -25.95 -25.58 17.15
CA LEU A 64 -25.74 -24.89 15.87
C LEU A 64 -24.26 -24.93 15.43
N GLU A 65 -23.92 -25.83 14.51
CA GLU A 65 -22.60 -25.88 13.84
C GLU A 65 -22.67 -25.16 12.49
N LEU A 66 -21.92 -24.05 12.36
CA LEU A 66 -21.76 -23.38 11.07
C LEU A 66 -20.60 -24.03 10.31
N ARG A 67 -20.88 -24.52 9.11
CA ARG A 67 -19.85 -25.00 8.18
C ARG A 67 -19.97 -24.27 6.85
N LEU A 68 -18.83 -23.83 6.31
CA LEU A 68 -18.75 -23.36 4.93
C LEU A 68 -17.75 -24.25 4.19
N ASP A 69 -18.18 -24.79 3.04
CA ASP A 69 -17.37 -25.68 2.21
C ASP A 69 -16.76 -26.86 3.00
N GLY A 70 -17.50 -27.37 3.99
CA GLY A 70 -17.11 -28.49 4.86
C GLY A 70 -16.24 -28.13 6.07
N VAL A 71 -15.72 -26.89 6.15
CA VAL A 71 -14.90 -26.37 7.25
C VAL A 71 -15.80 -25.79 8.34
N LYS A 72 -15.60 -26.23 9.59
CA LYS A 72 -16.31 -25.69 10.76
C LYS A 72 -15.81 -24.28 11.07
N ILE A 73 -16.73 -23.36 11.37
CA ILE A 73 -16.43 -21.97 11.68
C ILE A 73 -16.95 -21.64 13.07
N ASP A 74 -16.05 -21.38 14.01
CA ASP A 74 -16.40 -21.14 15.41
C ASP A 74 -16.81 -19.68 15.69
N ALA A 75 -16.16 -18.73 15.03
CA ALA A 75 -16.39 -17.28 15.23
C ALA A 75 -16.45 -16.54 13.87
N PRO A 76 -17.54 -16.69 13.11
CA PRO A 76 -17.67 -16.04 11.81
C PRO A 76 -17.91 -14.54 11.95
N TYR A 77 -17.16 -13.74 11.20
CA TYR A 77 -17.34 -12.29 11.08
C TYR A 77 -17.59 -11.90 9.64
N LEU A 78 -18.45 -10.89 9.44
CA LEU A 78 -18.57 -10.16 8.19
C LEU A 78 -17.91 -8.81 8.35
N SER A 79 -16.79 -8.61 7.67
CA SER A 79 -16.04 -7.36 7.69
C SER A 79 -16.09 -6.67 6.33
N THR A 80 -16.37 -5.37 6.34
CA THR A 80 -16.29 -4.52 5.16
C THR A 80 -15.07 -3.63 5.28
N VAL A 81 -14.15 -3.76 4.33
CA VAL A 81 -12.96 -2.92 4.22
C VAL A 81 -13.10 -2.05 2.99
N GLU A 82 -12.84 -0.75 3.17
CA GLU A 82 -12.78 0.24 2.11
C GLU A 82 -11.30 0.54 1.81
N ILE A 83 -11.00 0.62 0.52
CA ILE A 83 -9.70 1.04 0.00
C ILE A 83 -9.96 2.22 -0.91
N SER A 84 -9.30 3.34 -0.64
CA SER A 84 -9.43 4.56 -1.43
C SER A 84 -8.07 5.12 -1.78
N ASN A 85 -7.93 5.64 -3.01
CA ASN A 85 -6.84 6.53 -3.36
C ASN A 85 -7.19 7.93 -2.83
N ASP A 86 -6.44 8.39 -1.83
CA ASP A 86 -6.53 9.72 -1.25
C ASP A 86 -5.37 10.63 -1.70
N GLY A 87 -4.50 10.12 -2.58
CA GLY A 87 -3.49 10.89 -3.26
C GLY A 87 -4.05 11.84 -4.32
N SER A 88 -3.21 12.77 -4.77
CA SER A 88 -3.53 13.72 -5.83
C SER A 88 -3.37 13.14 -7.24
N LYS A 89 -2.76 11.95 -7.38
CA LYS A 89 -2.57 11.25 -8.65
C LYS A 89 -3.26 9.88 -8.67
N PRO A 90 -3.82 9.47 -9.82
CA PRO A 90 -4.22 8.08 -10.03
C PRO A 90 -3.02 7.15 -9.86
N ILE A 91 -3.25 5.97 -9.28
CA ILE A 91 -2.23 4.92 -9.17
C ILE A 91 -2.55 3.89 -10.25
N ALA A 92 -1.63 3.70 -11.18
CA ALA A 92 -1.80 2.76 -12.28
C ALA A 92 -1.44 1.34 -11.83
N SER A 93 -1.97 0.33 -12.54
CA SER A 93 -1.59 -1.05 -12.24
C SER A 93 -0.10 -1.34 -12.46
N SER A 94 0.55 -0.57 -13.34
CA SER A 94 2.00 -0.63 -13.59
C SER A 94 2.85 -0.18 -12.40
N ASP A 95 2.27 0.60 -11.48
CA ASP A 95 2.99 1.12 -10.32
C ASP A 95 3.16 0.05 -9.23
N PHE A 96 2.54 -1.12 -9.41
CA PHE A 96 2.63 -2.26 -8.51
C PHE A 96 3.41 -3.41 -9.17
N GLU A 97 4.57 -3.75 -8.59
CA GLU A 97 5.31 -4.97 -8.96
C GLU A 97 4.59 -6.25 -8.49
N SER A 98 3.68 -6.14 -7.51
CA SER A 98 2.91 -7.26 -6.97
C SER A 98 1.50 -6.84 -6.54
N PRO A 99 0.51 -7.76 -6.53
CA PRO A 99 -0.85 -7.45 -6.09
C PRO A 99 -0.89 -6.97 -4.64
N LEU A 100 -1.77 -5.99 -4.35
CA LEU A 100 -1.97 -5.51 -2.99
C LEU A 100 -2.60 -6.63 -2.15
N ALA A 101 -2.01 -6.94 -1.00
CA ALA A 101 -2.50 -8.02 -0.13
C ALA A 101 -2.97 -7.46 1.22
N LEU A 102 -4.21 -7.76 1.58
CA LEU A 102 -4.76 -7.52 2.91
C LEU A 102 -4.65 -8.82 3.72
N GLY A 103 -3.68 -8.87 4.63
CA GLY A 103 -3.48 -10.00 5.53
C GLY A 103 -4.44 -9.98 6.73
N VAL A 104 -4.74 -11.16 7.26
CA VAL A 104 -5.42 -11.33 8.56
C VAL A 104 -4.47 -11.95 9.59
N GLY A 105 -4.81 -11.85 10.88
CA GLY A 105 -4.01 -12.41 11.97
C GLY A 105 -3.85 -13.94 11.87
N ALA A 106 -2.84 -14.50 12.55
CA ALA A 106 -2.47 -15.92 12.44
C ALA A 106 -3.61 -16.90 12.78
N ASP A 107 -4.50 -16.52 13.69
CA ASP A 107 -5.66 -17.32 14.13
C ASP A 107 -6.95 -16.96 13.39
N THR A 108 -6.86 -16.22 12.29
CA THR A 108 -8.01 -15.81 11.47
C THR A 108 -7.85 -16.35 10.05
N GLN A 109 -8.94 -16.89 9.52
CA GLN A 109 -8.98 -17.37 8.15
C GLN A 109 -10.01 -16.57 7.34
N ILE A 110 -9.60 -16.13 6.17
CA ILE A 110 -10.50 -15.59 5.15
C ILE A 110 -11.16 -16.77 4.46
N ILE A 111 -12.48 -16.80 4.54
CA ILE A 111 -13.29 -17.85 3.95
C ILE A 111 -13.76 -17.43 2.55
N ARG A 112 -14.12 -16.15 2.39
CA ARG A 112 -14.58 -15.58 1.13
C ARG A 112 -14.39 -14.06 1.13
N ALA A 113 -13.97 -13.52 -0.01
CA ALA A 113 -13.95 -12.08 -0.26
C ALA A 113 -14.66 -11.77 -1.58
N LYS A 114 -15.34 -10.64 -1.64
CA LYS A 114 -16.03 -10.14 -2.84
C LYS A 114 -15.94 -8.63 -2.87
N VAL A 115 -15.99 -8.05 -4.07
CA VAL A 115 -16.20 -6.61 -4.23
C VAL A 115 -17.63 -6.28 -3.83
N GLY A 116 -17.80 -5.43 -2.82
CA GLY A 116 -19.12 -4.92 -2.42
C GLY A 116 -19.57 -3.79 -3.35
N THR A 117 -18.81 -2.70 -3.37
CA THR A 117 -19.10 -1.50 -4.19
C THR A 117 -17.81 -0.96 -4.81
N SER A 118 -17.90 -0.48 -6.04
CA SER A 118 -16.82 0.23 -6.73
C SER A 118 -17.36 1.54 -7.31
N THR A 119 -16.65 2.64 -7.08
CA THR A 119 -16.99 3.95 -7.66
C THR A 119 -16.68 3.98 -9.16
N LEU A 120 -15.72 3.18 -9.62
CA LEU A 120 -15.37 3.03 -11.03
C LEU A 120 -16.28 1.97 -11.68
N ARG A 121 -17.38 2.41 -12.31
CA ARG A 121 -18.34 1.52 -12.99
C ARG A 121 -17.73 0.74 -14.15
N ASP A 122 -16.77 1.34 -14.85
CA ASP A 122 -16.15 0.76 -16.05
C ASP A 122 -14.88 -0.04 -15.75
N LEU A 123 -14.48 -0.13 -14.47
CA LEU A 123 -13.27 -0.81 -14.05
C LEU A 123 -13.51 -1.64 -12.78
N PRO A 124 -13.94 -2.90 -12.92
CA PRO A 124 -14.23 -3.75 -11.77
C PRO A 124 -12.93 -4.13 -11.04
N ALA A 125 -12.93 -3.96 -9.72
CA ALA A 125 -11.87 -4.51 -8.89
C ALA A 125 -11.90 -6.04 -8.97
N ILE A 126 -10.73 -6.67 -9.09
CA ILE A 126 -10.62 -8.13 -9.05
C ILE A 126 -10.00 -8.51 -7.72
N VAL A 127 -10.72 -9.33 -6.96
CA VAL A 127 -10.30 -9.85 -5.65
C VAL A 127 -10.16 -11.35 -5.72
N ALA A 128 -9.02 -11.83 -5.23
CA ALA A 128 -8.77 -13.24 -4.97
C ALA A 128 -8.56 -13.45 -3.48
N ALA A 129 -9.34 -14.31 -2.85
CA ALA A 129 -9.15 -14.70 -1.46
C ALA A 129 -8.23 -15.93 -1.40
N ASP A 130 -7.20 -15.84 -0.58
CA ASP A 130 -6.45 -16.97 -0.02
C ASP A 130 -6.83 -17.13 1.45
N LYS A 131 -6.39 -18.20 2.11
CA LYS A 131 -6.71 -18.49 3.52
C LYS A 131 -6.34 -17.34 4.45
N ASN A 132 -5.23 -16.65 4.20
CA ASN A 132 -4.68 -15.65 5.13
C ASN A 132 -4.57 -14.25 4.52
N ALA A 133 -4.90 -14.08 3.23
CA ALA A 133 -4.84 -12.79 2.58
C ALA A 133 -5.91 -12.62 1.51
N VAL A 134 -6.47 -11.42 1.40
CA VAL A 134 -7.22 -10.98 0.23
C VAL A 134 -6.27 -10.23 -0.70
N LYS A 135 -6.05 -10.76 -1.90
CA LYS A 135 -5.26 -10.13 -2.94
C LYS A 135 -6.18 -9.30 -3.83
N LEU A 136 -5.87 -8.02 -3.95
CA LEU A 136 -6.50 -7.11 -4.91
C LEU A 136 -5.57 -6.96 -6.09
N GLN A 137 -6.06 -7.25 -7.29
CA GLN A 137 -5.33 -6.84 -8.48
C GLN A 137 -5.39 -5.31 -8.59
N PRO A 138 -4.28 -4.67 -8.98
CA PRO A 138 -4.23 -3.22 -9.06
C PRO A 138 -5.28 -2.66 -10.03
N LEU A 139 -5.95 -1.58 -9.63
CA LEU A 139 -6.94 -0.86 -10.45
C LEU A 139 -6.23 -0.01 -11.51
N SER A 140 -6.42 -0.32 -12.80
CA SER A 140 -5.93 0.52 -13.91
C SER A 140 -6.85 1.72 -14.18
N ALA A 141 -6.55 2.89 -13.61
CA ALA A 141 -7.05 4.14 -14.15
C ALA A 141 -6.12 4.63 -15.27
N ILE A 142 -6.36 4.22 -16.51
CA ILE A 142 -5.81 4.90 -17.68
C ILE A 142 -7.00 5.41 -18.51
N LYS A 143 -7.19 6.73 -18.51
CA LYS A 143 -7.95 7.39 -19.57
C LYS A 143 -7.10 8.53 -20.12
N ASN A 144 -6.63 8.31 -21.35
CA ASN A 144 -6.12 9.36 -22.24
C ASN A 144 -7.18 10.47 -22.40
#